data_AF-A0A939BPH8-F1
#
_entry.id   AF-A0A939BPH8-F1
#
_cell.length_a   1.000
_cell.length_b   1.000
_cell.length_c   1.000
_cell.angle_alpha   90.00
_cell.angle_beta   90.00
_cell.angle_gamma   90.00
#
_symmetry.space_group_name_H-M   'P 1'
#
loop_
_entity.id
_entity.type
_entity.pdbx_description
1 polymer ?
#
loop_
_entity_poly.entity_id
_entity_poly.type
_entity_poly.pdbx_seq_one_letter_code
_entity_poly.pdbx_strand_id
1 'polypeptide(L)'
;MSKQKSRWIVGALACALLLAGGCANQNSPAATTTKGNQAAQAQQPDAAAAKPATETVDLSKELVMNPKLEIGKTTYADMIKAYGEPVSKKQVNSLFRYQLLEKGKDAPKLPELMATFKVNPFTGEASEQPYPFYFTTGDNAYLVAAPVYPLREGLAKKMVERTATLEDVKKIYGKPVREIDNAVEYYDFANKISLLVARNPQGNLIAMLTKYDLLYGSKVEDMKQNEEAMRYLMTQAEQKK
;
A
#
# COMPACT_ATOMS: atom_id res chain seq x y z
N MET A 1 9.47 58.74 -4.35
CA MET A 1 8.29 58.06 -3.75
C MET A 1 8.36 56.60 -4.16
N SER A 2 9.03 55.72 -3.41
CA SER A 2 8.54 54.91 -2.28
C SER A 2 7.52 53.83 -2.65
N LYS A 3 8.00 52.57 -2.71
CA LYS A 3 7.53 51.34 -2.00
C LYS A 3 7.79 50.08 -2.86
N GLN A 4 8.73 49.20 -2.51
CA GLN A 4 8.75 48.21 -1.42
C GLN A 4 8.32 46.80 -1.93
N LYS A 5 9.30 45.90 -2.09
CA LYS A 5 9.08 44.44 -2.11
C LYS A 5 10.08 43.81 -1.13
N SER A 6 9.57 43.44 0.04
CA SER A 6 10.33 42.83 1.12
C SER A 6 10.66 41.37 0.79
N ARG A 7 11.96 41.05 0.82
CA ARG A 7 12.50 39.70 0.94
C ARG A 7 12.74 39.43 2.43
N TRP A 8 12.29 38.29 2.93
CA TRP A 8 12.73 37.70 4.20
C TRP A 8 13.47 36.41 3.82
N ILE A 9 14.80 36.43 3.73
CA ILE A 9 15.81 36.24 4.80
C ILE A 9 15.69 34.87 5.48
N VAL A 10 16.67 34.06 5.09
CA VAL A 10 17.11 32.77 5.60
C VAL A 10 17.60 32.91 7.05
N GLY A 11 17.07 32.09 7.95
CA GLY A 11 17.61 31.93 9.31
C GLY A 11 18.51 30.69 9.37
N ALA A 12 19.81 30.91 9.42
CA ALA A 12 20.82 29.94 9.82
C ALA A 12 21.37 30.35 11.20
N LEU A 13 21.42 29.40 12.13
CA LEU A 13 22.12 29.49 13.42
C LEU A 13 22.71 28.07 13.63
N ALA A 14 23.99 27.84 13.37
CA ALA A 14 25.13 27.95 14.30
C ALA A 14 24.94 27.05 15.56
N CYS A 15 25.91 26.30 16.08
CA CYS A 15 27.36 26.41 15.99
C CYS A 15 28.03 25.09 16.42
N ALA A 16 29.31 24.97 16.07
CA ALA A 16 30.23 23.87 16.27
C ALA A 16 30.63 23.61 17.74
N LEU A 17 31.14 22.41 18.00
CA LEU A 17 32.31 22.25 18.88
C LEU A 17 33.31 21.28 18.23
N LEU A 18 34.56 21.73 18.22
CA LEU A 18 35.74 21.17 17.57
C LEU A 18 36.76 20.76 18.63
N LEU A 19 37.58 19.76 18.27
CA LEU A 19 39.03 19.61 18.53
C LEU A 19 39.49 19.35 19.98
N ALA A 20 40.14 18.21 20.25
CA ALA A 20 41.59 17.89 20.10
C ALA A 20 42.10 17.61 21.53
N GLY A 21 43.13 16.82 21.86
CA GLY A 21 44.22 16.08 21.21
C GLY A 21 45.17 15.64 22.35
N GLY A 22 46.18 14.79 22.10
CA GLY A 22 47.34 14.69 23.01
C GLY A 22 47.99 13.31 23.26
N CYS A 23 48.98 13.01 22.42
CA CYS A 23 50.23 12.24 22.57
C CYS A 23 50.65 11.63 23.94
N ALA A 24 51.23 10.41 23.92
CA ALA A 24 52.69 10.18 24.13
C ALA A 24 53.15 8.70 24.14
N ASN A 25 54.28 8.47 23.45
CA ASN A 25 55.44 7.58 23.70
C ASN A 25 55.50 6.05 23.46
N GLN A 26 56.35 5.71 22.45
CA GLN A 26 57.59 4.88 22.48
C GLN A 26 57.58 3.44 23.04
N ASN A 27 57.55 2.44 22.16
CA ASN A 27 58.70 1.60 21.74
C ASN A 27 58.22 0.31 21.05
N SER A 28 58.71 0.06 19.83
CA SER A 28 58.73 -1.27 19.20
C SER A 28 59.79 -2.13 19.92
N PRO A 29 59.65 -3.48 19.94
CA PRO A 29 60.08 -4.24 18.76
C PRO A 29 59.11 -5.34 18.32
N ALA A 30 59.11 -5.49 16.99
CA ALA A 30 59.04 -6.68 16.15
C ALA A 30 58.34 -7.98 16.63
N ALA A 31 57.48 -8.43 15.71
CA ALA A 31 57.24 -9.81 15.29
C ALA A 31 56.42 -10.71 16.23
N THR A 32 55.18 -10.99 15.81
CA THR A 32 54.74 -12.32 15.30
C THR A 32 53.21 -12.39 15.35
N THR A 33 52.60 -12.31 14.15
CA THR A 33 51.43 -13.07 13.69
C THR A 33 50.10 -13.01 14.48
N THR A 34 49.21 -12.14 13.98
CA THR A 34 47.74 -12.26 13.88
C THR A 34 46.90 -12.54 15.15
N LYS A 35 46.61 -11.44 15.87
CA LYS A 35 45.37 -11.19 16.63
C LYS A 35 44.18 -11.05 15.65
N GLY A 36 42.92 -11.28 16.01
CA GLY A 36 42.36 -11.51 17.32
C GLY A 36 40.82 -11.52 17.31
N ASN A 37 40.32 -11.74 18.52
CA ASN A 37 38.98 -11.54 19.06
C ASN A 37 38.04 -10.66 18.22
N GLN A 38 36.90 -11.22 17.83
CA GLN A 38 35.68 -10.45 17.68
C GLN A 38 34.66 -10.90 18.72
N ALA A 39 34.09 -9.88 19.34
CA ALA A 39 33.10 -9.93 20.39
C ALA A 39 31.93 -10.85 20.03
N ALA A 40 31.39 -11.53 21.06
CA ALA A 40 30.13 -12.24 21.00
C ALA A 40 29.05 -11.33 20.40
N GLN A 41 28.70 -11.58 19.14
CA GLN A 41 27.46 -11.08 18.55
C GLN A 41 26.32 -11.79 19.28
N ALA A 42 25.46 -11.02 19.93
CA ALA A 42 24.18 -11.50 20.40
C ALA A 42 23.47 -12.19 19.24
N GLN A 43 23.30 -13.51 19.36
CA GLN A 43 22.45 -14.28 18.46
C GLN A 43 21.06 -13.65 18.48
N GLN A 44 20.65 -13.12 17.33
CA GLN A 44 19.26 -12.76 17.10
C GLN A 44 18.46 -14.06 17.28
N PRO A 45 17.53 -14.14 18.25
CA PRO A 45 16.80 -15.38 18.48
C PRO A 45 16.02 -15.72 17.22
N ASP A 46 16.13 -16.97 16.78
CA ASP A 46 15.25 -17.55 15.75
C ASP A 46 13.82 -17.18 16.12
N ALA A 47 13.20 -16.35 15.29
CA ALA A 47 11.78 -16.07 15.41
C ALA A 47 11.06 -17.39 15.15
N ALA A 48 10.69 -18.09 16.24
CA ALA A 48 9.78 -19.20 16.18
C ALA A 48 8.60 -18.77 15.31
N ALA A 49 8.34 -19.52 14.24
CA ALA A 49 7.28 -19.22 13.29
C ALA A 49 5.97 -19.06 14.07
N ALA A 50 5.56 -17.81 14.30
CA ALA A 50 4.30 -17.50 14.92
C ALA A 50 3.22 -18.05 13.98
N LYS A 51 2.46 -19.02 14.47
CA LYS A 51 1.28 -19.53 13.77
C LYS A 51 0.35 -18.32 13.59
N PRO A 52 0.06 -17.85 12.37
CA PRO A 52 -0.72 -16.62 12.21
C PRO A 52 -2.11 -16.81 12.79
N ALA A 53 -2.55 -15.85 13.63
CA ALA A 53 -3.92 -15.79 14.10
C ALA A 53 -4.86 -15.77 12.89
N THR A 54 -5.73 -16.78 12.82
CA THR A 54 -6.56 -17.11 11.68
C THR A 54 -7.92 -16.44 11.81
N GLU A 55 -7.98 -15.17 11.42
CA GLU A 55 -9.18 -14.61 10.81
C GLU A 55 -8.76 -13.93 9.50
N THR A 56 -8.49 -14.76 8.49
CA THR A 56 -8.33 -14.26 7.13
C THR A 56 -9.70 -13.85 6.62
N VAL A 57 -9.90 -12.56 6.44
CA VAL A 57 -11.07 -12.03 5.74
C VAL A 57 -11.08 -12.57 4.30
N ASP A 58 -12.15 -13.29 3.94
CA ASP A 58 -12.44 -13.59 2.53
C ASP A 58 -12.93 -12.29 1.87
N LEU A 59 -12.35 -11.87 0.75
CA LEU A 59 -12.75 -10.68 -0.02
C LEU A 59 -13.20 -11.04 -1.45
N SER A 60 -13.33 -12.33 -1.76
CA SER A 60 -13.62 -12.82 -3.12
C SER A 60 -14.97 -12.32 -3.66
N LYS A 61 -15.98 -12.21 -2.80
CA LYS A 61 -17.32 -11.76 -3.17
C LYS A 61 -17.36 -10.29 -3.55
N GLU A 62 -16.42 -9.49 -3.04
CA GLU A 62 -16.31 -8.06 -3.29
C GLU A 62 -15.73 -7.75 -4.67
N LEU A 63 -15.12 -8.73 -5.36
CA LEU A 63 -14.59 -8.56 -6.72
C LEU A 63 -15.69 -8.29 -7.75
N VAL A 64 -16.89 -8.82 -7.52
CA VAL A 64 -18.07 -8.57 -8.35
C VAL A 64 -18.69 -7.25 -7.91
N MET A 65 -18.42 -6.17 -8.64
CA MET A 65 -18.97 -4.85 -8.30
C MET A 65 -20.42 -4.73 -8.75
N ASN A 66 -20.73 -5.27 -9.93
CA ASN A 66 -22.06 -5.42 -10.48
C ASN A 66 -22.06 -6.52 -11.56
N PRO A 67 -23.22 -6.96 -12.09
CA PRO A 67 -23.27 -8.07 -13.07
C PRO A 67 -22.47 -7.86 -14.36
N LYS A 68 -22.08 -6.62 -14.69
CA LYS A 68 -21.28 -6.29 -15.89
C LYS A 68 -19.80 -6.08 -15.57
N LEU A 69 -19.43 -5.83 -14.31
CA LEU A 69 -18.07 -5.44 -13.92
C LEU A 69 -17.56 -6.32 -12.78
N GLU A 70 -16.48 -7.04 -13.06
CA GLU A 70 -15.78 -7.88 -12.10
C GLU A 70 -14.26 -7.64 -12.18
N ILE A 71 -13.66 -7.32 -11.03
CA ILE A 71 -12.21 -7.14 -10.91
C ILE A 71 -11.53 -8.48 -11.18
N GLY A 72 -10.56 -8.47 -12.08
CA GLY A 72 -9.80 -9.62 -12.55
C GLY A 72 -10.41 -10.38 -13.72
N LYS A 73 -11.60 -9.97 -14.21
CA LYS A 73 -12.21 -10.53 -15.42
C LYS A 73 -12.48 -9.49 -16.49
N THR A 74 -13.05 -8.34 -16.11
CA THR A 74 -13.38 -7.28 -17.06
C THR A 74 -12.11 -6.68 -17.65
N THR A 75 -12.03 -6.55 -18.98
CA THR A 75 -10.91 -5.88 -19.64
C THR A 75 -11.17 -4.39 -19.89
N TYR A 76 -10.10 -3.64 -20.14
CA TYR A 76 -10.20 -2.25 -20.59
C TYR A 76 -10.97 -2.12 -21.92
N ALA A 77 -10.81 -3.10 -22.82
CA ALA A 77 -11.57 -3.15 -24.07
C ALA A 77 -13.06 -3.38 -23.83
N ASP A 78 -13.42 -4.25 -22.87
CA ASP A 78 -14.82 -4.46 -22.47
C ASP A 78 -15.45 -3.18 -21.92
N MET A 79 -14.69 -2.44 -21.10
CA MET A 79 -15.13 -1.14 -20.57
C MET A 79 -15.38 -0.13 -21.68
N ILE A 80 -14.48 0.00 -22.66
CA ILE A 80 -14.70 0.89 -23.82
C ILE A 80 -15.93 0.45 -24.62
N LYS A 81 -16.06 -0.85 -24.88
CA LYS A 81 -17.19 -1.39 -25.63
C LYS A 81 -18.52 -1.14 -24.94
N ALA A 82 -18.56 -1.23 -23.61
CA ALA A 82 -19.78 -1.06 -22.83
C ALA A 82 -20.13 0.40 -22.51
N TYR A 83 -19.12 1.26 -22.31
CA TYR A 83 -19.30 2.60 -21.74
C TYR A 83 -18.69 3.74 -22.56
N GLY A 84 -18.05 3.44 -23.70
CA GLY A 84 -17.33 4.41 -24.52
C GLY A 84 -15.94 4.75 -23.99
N GLU A 85 -15.27 5.70 -24.63
CA GLU A 85 -13.93 6.15 -24.24
C GLU A 85 -13.92 6.78 -22.84
N PRO A 86 -12.85 6.58 -22.04
CA PRO A 86 -12.73 7.20 -20.74
C PRO A 86 -12.53 8.71 -20.85
N VAL A 87 -13.02 9.45 -19.84
CA VAL A 87 -12.81 10.90 -19.67
C VAL A 87 -11.33 11.25 -19.56
N SER A 88 -10.53 10.37 -18.95
CA SER A 88 -9.08 10.51 -18.90
C SER A 88 -8.39 9.16 -18.78
N LYS A 89 -7.16 9.10 -19.27
CA LYS A 89 -6.31 7.91 -19.26
C LYS A 89 -4.87 8.31 -18.95
N LYS A 90 -4.23 7.67 -17.97
CA LYS A 90 -2.81 7.87 -17.66
C LYS A 90 -2.20 6.64 -17.00
N GLN A 91 -0.90 6.46 -17.18
CA GLN A 91 -0.15 5.48 -16.42
C GLN A 91 0.14 6.04 -15.02
N VAL A 92 -0.06 5.22 -13.99
CA VAL A 92 0.21 5.54 -12.59
C VAL A 92 1.03 4.42 -11.96
N ASN A 93 1.54 4.68 -10.76
CA ASN A 93 2.24 3.68 -9.97
C ASN A 93 1.30 3.15 -8.87
N SER A 94 1.18 1.83 -8.79
CA SER A 94 0.44 1.14 -7.75
C SER A 94 1.03 1.37 -6.37
N LEU A 95 0.21 1.14 -5.34
CA LEU A 95 0.67 1.06 -3.95
C LEU A 95 1.50 -0.22 -3.70
N PHE A 96 1.33 -1.23 -4.56
CA PHE A 96 2.09 -2.48 -4.54
C PHE A 96 3.48 -2.36 -5.17
N ARG A 97 4.44 -3.15 -4.68
CA ARG A 97 5.87 -3.06 -5.02
C ARG A 97 6.51 -4.44 -5.13
N TYR A 98 7.58 -4.56 -5.90
CA TYR A 98 8.38 -5.79 -5.97
C TYR A 98 9.73 -5.63 -5.24
N GLN A 99 10.35 -6.73 -4.79
CA GLN A 99 11.66 -6.74 -4.10
C GLN A 99 11.73 -5.96 -2.77
N LEU A 100 10.69 -6.04 -1.93
CA LEU A 100 10.61 -5.31 -0.65
C LEU A 100 11.73 -5.65 0.35
N LEU A 101 12.31 -6.85 0.28
CA LEU A 101 13.30 -7.35 1.23
C LEU A 101 14.76 -7.14 0.78
N GLU A 102 14.99 -6.59 -0.42
CA GLU A 102 16.35 -6.33 -0.91
C GLU A 102 16.93 -5.06 -0.25
N LYS A 103 17.84 -5.30 0.70
CA LYS A 103 18.63 -4.36 1.51
C LYS A 103 18.83 -2.97 0.85
N GLY A 104 18.08 -1.97 1.34
CA GLY A 104 18.45 -0.56 1.24
C GLY A 104 18.09 0.17 -0.06
N LYS A 105 17.30 -0.42 -0.96
CA LYS A 105 16.79 0.27 -2.15
C LYS A 105 15.27 0.45 -2.07
N ASP A 106 14.79 1.57 -2.60
CA ASP A 106 13.37 1.76 -2.84
C ASP A 106 12.90 0.71 -3.86
N ALA A 107 12.16 -0.29 -3.36
CA ALA A 107 11.44 -1.27 -4.16
C ALA A 107 10.68 -0.57 -5.30
N PRO A 108 10.89 -0.92 -6.58
CA PRO A 108 10.22 -0.21 -7.65
C PRO A 108 8.72 -0.49 -7.64
N LYS A 109 7.95 0.49 -8.08
CA LYS A 109 6.49 0.43 -8.07
C LYS A 109 5.98 -0.33 -9.29
N LEU A 110 4.85 -1.02 -9.12
CA LEU A 110 4.18 -1.70 -10.21
C LEU A 110 3.36 -0.68 -11.02
N PRO A 111 3.54 -0.61 -12.36
CA PRO A 111 2.76 0.32 -13.18
C PRO A 111 1.32 -0.18 -13.36
N GLU A 112 0.39 0.76 -13.44
CA GLU A 112 -1.03 0.53 -13.71
C GLU A 112 -1.52 1.53 -14.75
N LEU A 113 -2.52 1.13 -15.53
CA LEU A 113 -3.28 2.05 -16.36
C LEU A 113 -4.49 2.55 -15.57
N MET A 114 -4.51 3.83 -15.21
CA MET A 114 -5.69 4.47 -14.63
C MET A 114 -6.53 5.08 -15.75
N ALA A 115 -7.78 4.64 -15.88
CA ALA A 115 -8.76 5.21 -16.79
C ALA A 115 -10.01 5.62 -16.03
N THR A 116 -10.52 6.81 -16.32
CA THR A 116 -11.64 7.40 -15.59
C THR A 116 -12.90 7.36 -16.45
N PHE A 117 -13.96 6.70 -15.97
CA PHE A 117 -15.21 6.50 -16.72
C PHE A 117 -16.40 7.16 -16.00
N LYS A 118 -17.39 7.58 -16.78
CA LYS A 118 -18.69 8.08 -16.32
C LYS A 118 -19.68 6.92 -16.09
N VAL A 119 -19.26 5.95 -15.26
CA VAL A 119 -20.07 4.79 -14.89
C VAL A 119 -20.04 4.64 -13.37
N ASN A 120 -21.20 4.39 -12.77
CA ASN A 120 -21.28 4.09 -11.36
C ASN A 120 -20.75 2.66 -11.14
N PRO A 121 -19.65 2.44 -10.39
CA PRO A 121 -19.08 1.12 -10.20
C PRO A 121 -20.05 0.15 -9.51
N PHE A 122 -20.98 0.67 -8.70
CA PHE A 122 -21.94 -0.13 -7.95
C PHE A 122 -23.12 -0.60 -8.79
N THR A 123 -23.69 0.26 -9.63
CA THR A 123 -24.88 -0.10 -10.44
C THR A 123 -24.52 -0.55 -11.85
N GLY A 124 -23.34 -0.18 -12.34
CA GLY A 124 -22.94 -0.36 -13.74
C GLY A 124 -23.71 0.56 -14.71
N GLU A 125 -24.43 1.55 -14.20
CA GLU A 125 -25.18 2.53 -14.98
C GLU A 125 -24.34 3.78 -15.27
N ALA A 126 -24.76 4.56 -16.26
CA ALA A 126 -24.14 5.84 -16.55
C ALA A 126 -24.19 6.78 -15.33
N SER A 127 -23.12 7.54 -15.12
CA SER A 127 -22.96 8.44 -13.98
C SER A 127 -22.41 9.77 -14.45
N GLU A 128 -22.95 10.88 -13.92
CA GLU A 128 -22.35 12.20 -14.16
C GLU A 128 -21.01 12.35 -13.43
N GLN A 129 -20.85 11.66 -12.30
CA GLN A 129 -19.60 11.61 -11.56
C GLN A 129 -18.63 10.62 -12.22
N PRO A 130 -17.40 11.06 -12.55
CA PRO A 130 -16.35 10.17 -13.04
C PRO A 130 -15.75 9.32 -11.91
N TYR A 131 -15.50 8.05 -12.20
CA TYR A 131 -14.84 7.11 -11.29
C TYR A 131 -13.54 6.56 -11.91
N PRO A 132 -12.44 6.47 -11.13
CA PRO A 132 -11.21 5.86 -11.61
C PRO A 132 -11.33 4.33 -11.60
N PHE A 133 -10.87 3.69 -12.67
CA PHE A 133 -10.69 2.25 -12.78
C PHE A 133 -9.23 1.98 -13.16
N TYR A 134 -8.63 0.98 -12.53
CA TYR A 134 -7.22 0.67 -12.70
C TYR A 134 -7.08 -0.67 -13.40
N PHE A 135 -6.25 -0.72 -14.42
CA PHE A 135 -6.02 -1.91 -15.23
C PHE A 135 -4.55 -2.31 -15.19
N THR A 136 -4.27 -3.59 -15.38
CA THR A 136 -2.90 -4.05 -15.66
C THR A 136 -2.35 -3.36 -16.91
N THR A 137 -1.03 -3.22 -17.00
CA THR A 137 -0.38 -2.72 -18.21
C THR A 137 -0.14 -3.88 -19.19
N GLY A 138 -0.56 -3.73 -20.44
CA GLY A 138 -0.34 -4.72 -21.50
C GLY A 138 -1.46 -4.72 -22.55
N ASP A 139 -1.33 -5.58 -23.55
CA ASP A 139 -2.26 -5.65 -24.68
C ASP A 139 -3.67 -6.12 -24.24
N ASN A 140 -3.73 -7.01 -23.25
CA ASN A 140 -4.96 -7.44 -22.60
C ASN A 140 -5.02 -6.86 -21.18
N ALA A 141 -5.25 -5.55 -21.08
CA ALA A 141 -5.35 -4.85 -19.80
C ALA A 141 -6.61 -5.27 -19.03
N TYR A 142 -6.44 -6.00 -17.93
CA TYR A 142 -7.53 -6.45 -17.05
C TYR A 142 -7.76 -5.45 -15.93
N LEU A 143 -9.02 -5.24 -15.56
CA LEU A 143 -9.41 -4.45 -14.40
C LEU A 143 -8.81 -5.09 -13.15
N VAL A 144 -7.92 -4.37 -12.48
CA VAL A 144 -7.14 -4.88 -11.35
C VAL A 144 -7.48 -4.19 -10.04
N ALA A 145 -7.93 -2.93 -10.10
CA ALA A 145 -8.48 -2.24 -8.94
C ALA A 145 -9.61 -1.28 -9.33
N ALA A 146 -10.56 -1.10 -8.42
CA ALA A 146 -11.65 -0.14 -8.59
C ALA A 146 -12.23 0.30 -7.24
N PRO A 147 -12.85 1.50 -7.17
CA PRO A 147 -13.67 1.91 -6.06
C PRO A 147 -14.82 0.93 -5.86
N VAL A 148 -15.04 0.50 -4.61
CA VAL A 148 -16.12 -0.43 -4.25
C VAL A 148 -17.00 0.15 -3.16
N TYR A 149 -18.25 -0.31 -3.12
CA TYR A 149 -19.16 -0.12 -1.98
C TYR A 149 -19.37 -1.48 -1.34
N PRO A 150 -18.70 -1.78 -0.22
CA PRO A 150 -18.75 -3.12 0.33
C PRO A 150 -20.15 -3.43 0.85
N LEU A 151 -20.75 -4.53 0.35
CA LEU A 151 -22.15 -4.86 0.59
C LEU A 151 -22.43 -5.49 1.96
N ARG A 152 -21.37 -5.93 2.67
CA ARG A 152 -21.49 -6.60 3.97
C ARG A 152 -22.19 -5.72 4.99
N GLU A 153 -23.16 -6.31 5.68
CA GLU A 153 -23.84 -5.73 6.83
C GLU A 153 -24.33 -4.28 6.63
N GLY A 154 -24.73 -3.93 5.40
CA GLY A 154 -25.24 -2.60 5.07
C GLY A 154 -24.19 -1.48 5.03
N LEU A 155 -22.89 -1.81 5.00
CA LEU A 155 -21.82 -0.80 4.93
C LEU A 155 -21.93 0.09 3.70
N ALA A 156 -22.27 -0.48 2.53
CA ALA A 156 -22.55 0.28 1.31
C ALA A 156 -23.58 1.39 1.53
N LYS A 157 -24.68 1.09 2.23
CA LYS A 157 -25.73 2.07 2.56
C LYS A 157 -25.16 3.18 3.44
N LYS A 158 -24.44 2.83 4.51
CA LYS A 158 -23.80 3.83 5.40
C LYS A 158 -22.77 4.69 4.68
N MET A 159 -22.02 4.14 3.72
CA MET A 159 -21.06 4.90 2.92
C MET A 159 -21.77 5.89 1.98
N VAL A 160 -22.87 5.48 1.34
CA VAL A 160 -23.71 6.36 0.51
C VAL A 160 -24.34 7.48 1.35
N GLU A 161 -24.86 7.15 2.54
CA GLU A 161 -25.45 8.08 3.50
C GLU A 161 -24.42 8.92 4.26
N ARG A 162 -23.11 8.68 4.05
CA ARG A 162 -21.98 9.38 4.70
C ARG A 162 -21.96 9.23 6.22
N THR A 163 -22.51 8.13 6.75
CA THR A 163 -22.56 7.81 8.18
C THR A 163 -21.55 6.72 8.57
N ALA A 164 -20.90 6.07 7.60
CA ALA A 164 -19.92 5.03 7.87
C ALA A 164 -18.63 5.55 8.55
N THR A 165 -18.13 4.79 9.51
CA THR A 165 -16.88 5.06 10.25
C THR A 165 -15.86 3.94 10.04
N LEU A 166 -14.57 4.21 10.30
CA LEU A 166 -13.54 3.15 10.25
C LEU A 166 -13.82 2.03 11.27
N GLU A 167 -14.45 2.35 12.40
CA GLU A 167 -14.87 1.33 13.39
C GLU A 167 -16.00 0.43 12.85
N ASP A 168 -16.94 0.96 12.06
CA ASP A 168 -17.91 0.11 11.36
C ASP A 168 -17.21 -0.89 10.44
N VAL A 169 -16.17 -0.45 9.72
CA VAL A 169 -15.38 -1.30 8.82
C VAL A 169 -14.67 -2.39 9.61
N LYS A 170 -13.99 -2.06 10.70
CA LYS A 170 -13.29 -3.03 11.57
C LYS A 170 -14.24 -4.04 12.19
N LYS A 171 -15.45 -3.62 12.57
CA LYS A 171 -16.46 -4.54 13.08
C LYS A 171 -16.89 -5.59 12.05
N ILE A 172 -16.98 -5.19 10.77
CA ILE A 172 -17.45 -6.04 9.67
C ILE A 172 -16.34 -6.94 9.12
N TYR A 173 -15.13 -6.40 8.97
CA TYR A 173 -14.00 -7.06 8.33
C TYR A 173 -12.99 -7.64 9.31
N GLY A 174 -13.19 -7.43 10.62
CA GLY A 174 -12.29 -7.87 11.66
C GLY A 174 -11.06 -6.98 11.81
N LYS A 175 -9.94 -7.58 12.23
CA LYS A 175 -8.70 -6.84 12.46
C LYS A 175 -8.02 -6.48 11.13
N PRO A 176 -7.70 -5.20 10.86
CA PRO A 176 -6.94 -4.83 9.68
C PRO A 176 -5.48 -5.29 9.80
N VAL A 177 -4.86 -5.59 8.65
CA VAL A 177 -3.42 -5.87 8.56
C VAL A 177 -2.62 -4.60 8.83
N ARG A 178 -3.13 -3.45 8.39
CA ARG A 178 -2.51 -2.15 8.60
C ARG A 178 -3.57 -1.12 8.99
N GLU A 179 -3.27 -0.37 10.04
CA GLU A 179 -4.06 0.77 10.49
C GLU A 179 -3.17 2.02 10.47
N ILE A 180 -3.66 3.07 9.81
CA ILE A 180 -3.04 4.38 9.69
C ILE A 180 -4.12 5.41 10.09
N ASP A 181 -3.74 6.60 10.56
CA ASP A 181 -4.64 7.61 11.13
C ASP A 181 -5.94 7.87 10.33
N ASN A 182 -5.91 7.74 8.99
CA ASN A 182 -7.06 7.96 8.12
C ASN A 182 -7.48 6.75 7.29
N ALA A 183 -6.91 5.56 7.52
CA ALA A 183 -7.17 4.39 6.69
C ALA A 183 -6.95 3.05 7.40
N VAL A 184 -7.67 2.03 6.94
CA VAL A 184 -7.48 0.63 7.30
C VAL A 184 -7.28 -0.19 6.04
N GLU A 185 -6.44 -1.21 6.12
CA GLU A 185 -6.15 -2.11 5.01
C GLU A 185 -6.24 -3.57 5.44
N TYR A 186 -6.92 -4.35 4.62
CA TYR A 186 -7.18 -5.77 4.81
C TYR A 186 -6.58 -6.58 3.67
N TYR A 187 -6.14 -7.80 3.96
CA TYR A 187 -5.61 -8.73 2.97
C TYR A 187 -6.33 -10.07 3.05
N ASP A 188 -6.86 -10.49 1.91
CA ASP A 188 -7.22 -11.88 1.63
C ASP A 188 -6.03 -12.52 0.89
N PHE A 189 -5.10 -13.05 1.66
CA PHE A 189 -3.91 -13.70 1.11
C PHE A 189 -4.21 -14.99 0.34
N ALA A 190 -5.38 -15.61 0.56
CA ALA A 190 -5.76 -16.84 -0.14
C ALA A 190 -6.19 -16.50 -1.58
N ASN A 191 -7.01 -15.46 -1.75
CA ASN A 191 -7.53 -15.04 -3.05
C ASN A 191 -6.71 -13.93 -3.73
N LYS A 192 -5.66 -13.45 -3.05
CA LYS A 192 -4.74 -12.40 -3.51
C LYS A 192 -5.43 -11.04 -3.72
N ILE A 193 -6.22 -10.64 -2.72
CA ILE A 193 -7.02 -9.42 -2.76
C ILE A 193 -6.65 -8.53 -1.59
N SER A 194 -6.55 -7.22 -1.81
CA SER A 194 -6.54 -6.23 -0.73
C SER A 194 -7.76 -5.33 -0.79
N LEU A 195 -8.18 -4.88 0.38
CA LEU A 195 -9.19 -3.85 0.56
C LEU A 195 -8.56 -2.70 1.34
N LEU A 196 -8.45 -1.52 0.72
CA LEU A 196 -8.09 -0.28 1.37
C LEU A 196 -9.35 0.54 1.62
N VAL A 197 -9.62 0.92 2.86
CA VAL A 197 -10.69 1.86 3.21
C VAL A 197 -10.09 3.08 3.87
N ALA A 198 -10.33 4.27 3.30
CA ALA A 198 -9.72 5.52 3.74
C ALA A 198 -10.75 6.66 3.82
N ARG A 199 -10.47 7.65 4.67
CA ARG A 199 -11.21 8.92 4.67
C ARG A 199 -10.68 9.83 3.56
N ASN A 200 -11.57 10.34 2.72
CA ASN A 200 -11.25 11.40 1.77
C ASN A 200 -11.12 12.76 2.49
N PRO A 201 -10.67 13.84 1.80
CA PRO A 201 -10.51 15.16 2.43
C PRO A 201 -11.79 15.75 3.04
N GLN A 202 -12.97 15.28 2.61
CA GLN A 202 -14.28 15.65 3.17
C GLN A 202 -14.69 14.78 4.37
N GLY A 203 -13.82 13.87 4.83
CA GLY A 203 -14.05 12.99 5.97
C GLY A 203 -14.87 11.72 5.65
N ASN A 204 -15.33 11.55 4.42
CA ASN A 204 -16.15 10.41 3.99
C ASN A 204 -15.29 9.21 3.68
N LEU A 205 -15.79 8.00 3.97
CA LEU A 205 -15.09 6.78 3.59
C LEU A 205 -15.16 6.54 2.07
N ILE A 206 -14.02 6.15 1.53
CA ILE A 206 -13.86 5.56 0.20
C ILE A 206 -13.20 4.20 0.37
N ALA A 207 -13.60 3.22 -0.44
CA ALA A 207 -13.01 1.89 -0.44
C ALA A 207 -12.49 1.55 -1.84
N MET A 208 -11.31 0.96 -1.89
CA MET A 208 -10.64 0.49 -3.11
C MET A 208 -10.32 -0.99 -2.92
N LEU A 209 -10.77 -1.83 -3.85
CA LEU A 209 -10.43 -3.24 -3.87
C LEU A 209 -9.39 -3.48 -4.96
N THR A 210 -8.35 -4.25 -4.66
CA THR A 210 -7.28 -4.58 -5.60
C THR A 210 -7.02 -6.08 -5.64
N LYS A 211 -7.06 -6.68 -6.83
CA LYS A 211 -6.65 -8.07 -7.06
C LYS A 211 -5.16 -8.11 -7.39
N TYR A 212 -4.32 -8.11 -6.35
CA TYR A 212 -2.92 -7.73 -6.47
C TYR A 212 -2.05 -8.76 -7.19
N ASP A 213 -2.43 -10.03 -7.26
CA ASP A 213 -1.71 -11.05 -8.04
C ASP A 213 -1.58 -10.65 -9.52
N LEU A 214 -2.60 -9.99 -10.07
CA LEU A 214 -2.58 -9.50 -11.44
C LEU A 214 -1.54 -8.39 -11.67
N LEU A 215 -1.18 -7.62 -10.63
CA LEU A 215 -0.15 -6.58 -10.71
C LEU A 215 1.26 -7.18 -10.77
N TYR A 216 1.48 -8.27 -10.03
CA TYR A 216 2.75 -8.97 -10.05
C TYR A 216 2.93 -9.78 -11.33
N GLY A 217 1.83 -10.31 -11.90
CA GLY A 217 1.87 -11.10 -13.13
C GLY A 217 2.77 -12.33 -12.96
N SER A 218 3.83 -12.43 -13.75
CA SER A 218 4.81 -13.52 -13.63
C SER A 218 5.79 -13.39 -12.46
N LYS A 219 5.77 -12.29 -11.71
CA LYS A 219 6.69 -12.01 -10.59
C LYS A 219 6.21 -12.65 -9.27
N VAL A 220 6.04 -13.97 -9.28
CA VAL A 220 5.43 -14.72 -8.16
C VAL A 220 6.25 -14.60 -6.86
N GLU A 221 7.57 -14.64 -6.93
CA GLU A 221 8.42 -14.54 -5.73
C GLU A 221 8.38 -13.14 -5.11
N ASP A 222 8.28 -12.09 -5.92
CA ASP A 222 8.12 -10.72 -5.43
C ASP A 222 6.79 -10.53 -4.69
N MET A 223 5.73 -11.15 -5.19
CA MET A 223 4.43 -11.16 -4.52
C MET A 223 4.53 -11.86 -3.16
N LYS A 224 5.18 -13.03 -3.09
CA LYS A 224 5.37 -13.75 -1.82
C LYS A 224 6.13 -12.90 -0.80
N GLN A 225 7.19 -12.22 -1.21
CA GLN A 225 7.93 -11.31 -0.34
C GLN A 225 7.06 -10.16 0.18
N ASN A 226 6.20 -9.59 -0.66
CA ASN A 226 5.23 -8.59 -0.22
C ASN A 226 4.24 -9.18 0.81
N GLU A 227 3.73 -10.39 0.57
CA GLU A 227 2.84 -11.07 1.52
C GLU A 227 3.53 -11.35 2.86
N GLU A 228 4.79 -11.79 2.85
CA GLU A 228 5.59 -12.00 4.06
C GLU A 228 5.76 -10.69 4.85
N ALA A 229 6.10 -9.59 4.16
CA ALA A 229 6.21 -8.28 4.80
C ALA A 229 4.87 -7.83 5.42
N MET A 230 3.75 -8.03 4.74
CA MET A 230 2.42 -7.70 5.27
C MET A 230 2.02 -8.59 6.45
N ARG A 231 2.32 -9.88 6.40
CA ARG A 231 2.09 -10.81 7.52
C ARG A 231 2.94 -10.44 8.74
N TYR A 232 4.19 -10.01 8.53
CA TYR A 232 5.04 -9.51 9.60
C TYR A 232 4.46 -8.25 10.27
N LEU A 233 3.88 -7.32 9.50
CA LEU A 233 3.19 -6.16 10.08
C LEU A 233 1.97 -6.57 10.91
N MET A 234 1.22 -7.58 10.46
CA MET A 234 0.07 -8.12 11.20
C MET A 234 0.48 -8.70 12.56
N THR A 235 1.57 -9.49 12.62
CA THR A 235 2.06 -10.08 13.88
C THR A 235 2.61 -9.01 14.83
N GLN A 236 3.31 -7.99 14.33
CA GLN A 236 3.76 -6.86 15.14
C GLN A 236 2.59 -6.07 15.74
N ALA A 237 1.48 -5.92 14.99
CA ALA A 237 0.26 -5.30 15.49
C ALA A 237 -0.50 -6.16 16.52
N GLU A 238 -0.20 -7.45 16.65
CA GLU A 238 -0.73 -8.33 17.71
C GLU A 238 0.04 -8.18 19.02
N GLN A 239 1.36 -7.96 18.95
CA GLN A 239 2.24 -7.89 20.12
C GLN A 239 2.21 -6.55 20.87
N LYS A 240 1.67 -5.48 20.27
CA LYS A 240 1.54 -4.16 20.90
C LYS A 240 0.25 -3.97 21.72
N LYS A 241 -0.52 -5.03 21.94
CA LYS A 241 -1.70 -5.06 22.83
C LYS A 241 -1.35 -5.74 24.14
#